data_AF-A0A4Y2JEA8-F1
#
_entry.id   AF-A0A4Y2JEA8-F1
#
_cell.length_a   1.000
_cell.length_b   1.000
_cell.length_c   1.000
_cell.angle_alpha   90.00
_cell.angle_beta   90.00
_cell.angle_gamma   90.00
#
_symmetry.space_group_name_H-M   'P 1'
#
loop_
_entity.id
_entity.type
_entity.pdbx_description
1 polymer ?
#
loop_
_entity_poly.entity_id
_entity_poly.type
_entity_poly.pdbx_seq_one_letter_code
_entity_poly.pdbx_strand_id
1 'polypeptide(L)'
;MQKKFPIQRQKKSDIVGWLLNKNIPHNSTKTRPELLNIVKENKEKYRGYELDQIAYEIGHEVVRLPPYHCQCNPIELIWEQIKDGLTYKNKTFKIKDVRKLLDEALLKVTANNWKKCVKHAEKL
;
A
#
# COMPACT_ATOMS: atom_id res chain seq x y z
N MET A 1 -14.60 -4.26 -12.63
CA MET A 1 -14.58 -2.80 -12.41
C MET A 1 -15.00 -2.47 -10.98
N GLN A 2 -14.07 -2.01 -10.13
CA GLN A 2 -14.44 -1.50 -8.79
C GLN A 2 -15.40 -0.30 -8.94
N LYS A 3 -16.61 -0.43 -8.40
CA LYS A 3 -17.57 0.68 -8.37
C LYS A 3 -17.05 1.77 -7.43
N LYS A 4 -16.79 2.96 -7.98
CA LYS A 4 -16.45 4.19 -7.24
C LYS A 4 -17.42 4.40 -6.08
N PHE A 5 -16.90 4.92 -4.96
CA PHE A 5 -17.73 5.23 -3.79
C PHE A 5 -18.87 6.16 -4.15
N PRO A 6 -20.05 5.97 -3.55
CA PRO A 6 -21.14 6.89 -3.77
C PRO A 6 -20.83 8.25 -3.14
N ILE A 7 -20.93 9.30 -3.96
CA ILE A 7 -20.61 10.68 -3.56
C ILE A 7 -21.88 11.46 -3.24
N GLN A 8 -21.73 12.62 -2.57
CA GLN A 8 -22.83 13.42 -2.05
C GLN A 8 -23.88 13.79 -3.09
N ARG A 9 -23.56 13.83 -4.40
CA ARG A 9 -24.47 14.16 -5.52
C ARG A 9 -25.28 12.98 -6.10
N GLN A 10 -25.05 11.73 -5.68
CA GLN A 10 -25.76 10.55 -6.21
C GLN A 10 -27.18 10.36 -5.64
N LYS A 11 -28.02 9.63 -6.37
CA LYS A 11 -29.40 9.35 -5.94
C LYS A 11 -29.39 8.42 -4.72
N LYS A 12 -30.43 8.51 -3.88
CA LYS A 12 -30.60 7.63 -2.71
C LYS A 12 -30.55 6.14 -3.11
N SER A 13 -31.15 5.81 -4.26
CA SER A 13 -31.14 4.45 -4.85
C SER A 13 -29.72 3.94 -5.10
N ASP A 14 -28.81 4.79 -5.58
CA ASP A 14 -27.45 4.40 -5.93
C ASP A 14 -26.63 4.11 -4.67
N ILE A 15 -26.84 4.91 -3.61
CA ILE A 15 -26.21 4.73 -2.31
C ILE A 15 -26.66 3.41 -1.67
N VAL A 16 -27.97 3.13 -1.68
CA VAL A 16 -28.55 1.87 -1.19
C VAL A 16 -28.03 0.68 -2.00
N GLY A 17 -27.99 0.78 -3.32
CA GLY A 17 -27.47 -0.28 -4.18
C GLY A 17 -25.99 -0.60 -3.92
N TRP A 18 -25.17 0.41 -3.60
CA TRP A 18 -23.79 0.20 -3.19
C TRP A 18 -23.68 -0.53 -1.85
N LEU A 19 -24.47 -0.13 -0.85
CA LEU A 19 -24.49 -0.78 0.48
C LEU A 19 -24.93 -2.25 0.38
N LEU A 20 -25.97 -2.55 -0.42
CA LEU A 20 -26.42 -3.92 -0.68
C LEU A 20 -25.34 -4.76 -1.36
N ASN A 21 -24.69 -4.24 -2.41
CA ASN A 21 -23.63 -4.95 -3.12
C ASN A 21 -22.41 -5.27 -2.21
N LYS A 22 -22.19 -4.47 -1.16
CA LYS A 22 -21.13 -4.70 -0.18
C LYS A 22 -21.60 -5.47 1.06
N ASN A 23 -22.86 -5.93 1.08
CA ASN A 23 -23.49 -6.61 2.22
C ASN A 23 -23.35 -5.80 3.53
N ILE A 24 -23.43 -4.47 3.46
CA ILE A 24 -23.36 -3.57 4.62
C ILE A 24 -24.78 -3.40 5.17
N PRO A 25 -25.04 -3.76 6.45
CA PRO A 25 -26.33 -3.54 7.09
C PRO A 25 -26.72 -2.06 7.06
N HIS A 26 -27.94 -1.77 6.61
CA HIS A 26 -28.47 -0.42 6.57
C HIS A 26 -30.00 -0.46 6.65
N ASN A 27 -30.60 0.66 7.05
CA ASN A 27 -32.04 0.83 7.04
C ASN A 27 -32.43 1.71 5.84
N SER A 28 -33.29 1.20 4.95
CA SER A 28 -33.76 1.90 3.75
C SER A 28 -34.61 3.15 4.06
N THR A 29 -35.15 3.26 5.28
CA THR A 29 -35.88 4.46 5.72
C THR A 29 -34.97 5.64 6.03
N LYS A 30 -33.65 5.42 6.21
CA LYS A 30 -32.68 6.48 6.49
C LYS A 30 -32.65 7.54 5.39
N THR A 31 -32.41 8.78 5.79
CA THR A 31 -32.20 9.91 4.90
C THR A 31 -30.90 9.74 4.11
N ARG A 32 -30.77 10.45 2.99
CA ARG A 32 -29.56 10.42 2.16
C ARG A 32 -28.28 10.79 2.95
N PRO A 33 -28.25 11.82 3.81
CA PRO A 33 -27.08 12.13 4.63
C PRO A 33 -26.69 10.97 5.57
N GLU A 34 -27.66 10.32 6.21
CA GLU A 34 -27.39 9.18 7.10
C GLU A 34 -26.80 7.99 6.35
N LEU A 35 -27.32 7.67 5.16
CA LEU A 35 -26.77 6.61 4.32
C LEU A 35 -25.34 6.94 3.86
N LEU A 36 -25.04 8.20 3.57
CA LEU A 36 -23.68 8.65 3.25
C LEU A 36 -22.73 8.54 4.45
N ASN A 37 -23.21 8.74 5.67
CA ASN A 37 -22.39 8.52 6.88
C ASN A 37 -22.01 7.05 7.03
N ILE A 38 -22.95 6.11 6.80
CA ILE A 38 -22.66 4.67 6.80
C ILE A 38 -21.60 4.33 5.74
N VAL A 39 -21.71 4.91 4.53
CA VAL A 39 -20.70 4.75 3.48
C VAL A 39 -19.34 5.28 3.94
N LYS A 40 -19.28 6.45 4.58
CA LYS A 40 -18.03 7.04 5.08
C LYS A 40 -17.36 6.17 6.14
N GLU A 41 -18.14 5.66 7.09
CA GLU A 41 -17.65 4.76 8.14
C GLU A 41 -17.06 3.46 7.57
N ASN A 42 -17.62 2.98 6.46
CA ASN A 42 -17.16 1.75 5.79
C ASN A 42 -16.16 2.02 4.66
N LYS A 43 -15.79 3.27 4.42
CA LYS A 43 -15.05 3.68 3.22
C LYS A 43 -13.69 3.01 3.15
N GLU A 44 -12.91 3.05 4.23
CA GLU A 44 -11.55 2.51 4.23
C GLU A 44 -11.54 0.99 3.99
N LYS A 45 -12.53 0.25 4.50
CA LYS A 45 -12.65 -1.21 4.29
C LYS A 45 -12.81 -1.59 2.81
N TYR A 46 -13.50 -0.77 2.03
CA TYR A 46 -13.78 -1.04 0.63
C TYR A 46 -12.96 -0.15 -0.30
N ARG A 47 -11.92 0.49 0.23
CA ARG A 47 -11.06 1.39 -0.53
C ARG A 47 -10.23 0.57 -1.51
N GLY A 48 -10.61 0.69 -2.77
CA GLY A 48 -9.84 0.14 -3.87
C GLY A 48 -8.91 1.19 -4.45
N TYR A 49 -7.70 0.76 -4.85
CA TYR A 49 -6.71 1.60 -5.50
C TYR A 49 -6.52 1.14 -6.94
N GLU A 50 -6.43 2.09 -7.87
CA GLU A 50 -6.24 1.79 -9.30
C GLU A 50 -4.94 1.00 -9.54
N LEU A 51 -3.88 1.31 -8.77
CA LEU A 51 -2.61 0.58 -8.83
C LEU A 51 -2.74 -0.87 -8.37
N ASP A 52 -3.61 -1.15 -7.40
CA ASP A 52 -3.82 -2.52 -6.90
C ASP A 52 -4.54 -3.35 -7.97
N GLN A 53 -5.43 -2.72 -8.75
CA GLN A 53 -6.07 -3.35 -9.90
C GLN A 53 -5.06 -3.65 -11.01
N ILE A 54 -4.17 -2.70 -11.33
CA ILE A 54 -3.11 -2.92 -12.33
C ILE A 54 -2.18 -4.06 -11.88
N ALA A 55 -1.75 -4.06 -10.62
CA ALA A 55 -0.93 -5.13 -10.06
C ALA A 55 -1.64 -6.50 -10.16
N TYR A 56 -2.93 -6.55 -9.82
CA TYR A 56 -3.72 -7.77 -9.93
C TYR A 56 -3.83 -8.28 -11.38
N GLU A 57 -4.04 -7.38 -12.35
CA GLU A 57 -4.14 -7.72 -13.78
C GLU A 57 -2.85 -8.33 -14.34
N ILE A 58 -1.69 -8.00 -13.76
CA ILE A 58 -0.39 -8.61 -14.10
C ILE A 58 -0.02 -9.81 -13.19
N GLY A 59 -0.95 -10.29 -12.37
CA GLY A 59 -0.76 -11.48 -11.52
C GLY A 59 -0.05 -11.20 -10.19
N HIS A 60 -0.06 -9.95 -9.70
CA HIS A 60 0.52 -9.56 -8.42
C HIS A 60 -0.55 -9.15 -7.40
N GLU A 61 -0.49 -9.75 -6.22
CA GLU A 61 -1.30 -9.35 -5.08
C GLU A 61 -0.60 -8.26 -4.26
N VAL A 62 -1.32 -7.18 -3.93
CA VAL A 62 -0.79 -6.10 -3.10
C VAL A 62 -1.06 -6.38 -1.63
N VAL A 63 -0.01 -6.55 -0.85
CA VAL A 63 -0.08 -6.67 0.61
C VAL A 63 0.18 -5.30 1.25
N ARG A 64 -0.73 -4.85 2.13
CA ARG A 64 -0.58 -3.58 2.86
C ARG A 64 -0.03 -3.84 4.25
N LEU A 65 1.02 -3.10 4.62
CA LEU A 65 1.58 -3.11 5.96
C LEU A 65 0.89 -2.07 6.84
N PRO A 66 0.79 -2.31 8.16
CA PRO A 66 0.26 -1.33 9.07
C PRO A 66 1.17 -0.08 9.11
N PRO A 67 0.61 1.13 9.29
CA PRO A 67 1.39 2.37 9.32
C PRO A 67 2.48 2.33 10.41
N TYR A 68 3.64 2.92 10.13
CA TYR A 68 4.77 3.04 11.08
C TYR A 68 5.46 1.73 11.48
N HIS A 69 5.21 0.62 10.78
CA HIS A 69 5.87 -0.66 11.02
C HIS A 69 6.83 -1.03 9.89
N CYS A 70 7.86 -0.20 9.67
CA CYS A 70 8.86 -0.45 8.61
C CYS A 70 9.61 -1.76 8.79
N GLN A 71 9.75 -2.27 10.03
CA GLN A 71 10.37 -3.57 10.32
C GLN A 71 9.63 -4.76 9.68
N CYS A 72 8.34 -4.60 9.36
CA CYS A 72 7.55 -5.61 8.66
C CYS A 72 7.75 -5.56 7.13
N ASN A 73 8.57 -4.64 6.63
CA ASN A 73 8.87 -4.48 5.21
C ASN A 73 10.31 -4.93 4.87
N PRO A 74 10.51 -6.13 4.31
CA PRO A 74 11.85 -6.63 4.00
C PRO A 74 12.70 -5.69 3.13
N ILE A 75 12.08 -4.89 2.25
CA ILE A 75 12.81 -3.96 1.39
C ILE A 75 13.46 -2.83 2.19
N GLU A 76 12.87 -2.39 3.30
CA GLU A 76 13.44 -1.35 4.16
C GLU A 76 14.73 -1.84 4.82
N LEU A 77 14.76 -3.11 5.24
CA LEU A 77 15.94 -3.75 5.83
C LEU A 77 17.07 -3.97 4.81
N ILE A 78 16.71 -4.25 3.55
CA ILE A 78 17.68 -4.32 2.45
C ILE A 78 18.19 -2.92 2.11
N TRP A 79 17.29 -1.92 2.11
CA TRP A 79 17.65 -0.54 1.84
C TRP A 79 18.57 0.05 2.91
N GLU A 80 18.39 -0.32 4.17
CA GLU A 80 19.32 0.00 5.25
C GLU A 80 20.74 -0.52 4.96
N GLN A 81 20.89 -1.80 4.59
CA GLN A 81 22.19 -2.38 4.19
C GLN A 81 22.85 -1.64 3.02
N ILE A 82 22.05 -1.19 2.04
CA ILE A 82 22.53 -0.41 0.89
C ILE A 82 23.01 0.97 1.37
N LYS A 83 22.18 1.68 2.15
CA LYS A 83 22.48 3.03 2.65
C LYS A 83 23.72 3.05 3.52
N ASP A 84 23.88 2.05 4.39
CA ASP A 84 25.08 1.89 5.19
C ASP A 84 26.28 1.88 4.25
N GLY A 85 26.28 1.00 3.24
CA GLY A 85 27.27 0.93 2.16
C GLY A 85 27.67 2.25 1.49
N LEU A 86 26.71 3.19 1.36
CA LEU A 86 26.89 4.49 0.73
C LEU A 86 27.44 5.54 1.69
N THR A 87 27.02 5.51 2.95
CA THR A 87 27.24 6.60 3.92
C THR A 87 28.72 6.85 4.15
N TYR A 88 29.53 5.80 4.21
CA TYR A 88 30.98 5.91 4.41
C TYR A 88 31.76 6.29 3.14
N LYS A 89 31.16 6.10 1.95
CA LYS A 89 31.83 6.28 0.65
C LYS A 89 31.43 7.57 -0.06
N ASN A 90 30.26 8.13 0.25
CA ASN A 90 29.76 9.34 -0.39
C ASN A 90 30.47 10.59 0.18
N LYS A 91 31.62 10.93 -0.41
CA LYS A 91 32.41 12.10 0.00
C LYS A 91 32.11 13.36 -0.81
N THR A 92 31.51 13.21 -1.99
CA THR A 92 31.32 14.32 -2.94
C THR A 92 29.92 14.90 -2.92
N PHE A 93 28.94 14.15 -2.39
CA PHE A 93 27.52 14.52 -2.37
C PHE A 93 26.92 14.84 -3.76
N LYS A 94 27.59 14.39 -4.83
CA LYS A 94 27.14 14.56 -6.22
C LYS A 94 26.31 13.36 -6.64
N ILE A 95 25.17 13.61 -7.29
CA ILE A 95 24.24 12.54 -7.69
C ILE A 95 24.88 11.49 -8.60
N LYS A 96 25.82 11.90 -9.46
CA LYS A 96 26.55 10.98 -10.35
C LYS A 96 27.41 9.99 -9.58
N ASP A 97 28.06 10.45 -8.52
CA ASP A 97 28.92 9.61 -7.68
C ASP A 97 28.06 8.71 -6.78
N VAL A 98 26.96 9.25 -6.23
CA VAL A 98 25.97 8.47 -5.48
C VAL A 98 25.39 7.34 -6.34
N ARG A 99 25.08 7.60 -7.62
CA ARG A 99 24.58 6.56 -8.54
C ARG A 99 25.59 5.42 -8.73
N LYS A 100 26.88 5.74 -8.95
CA LYS A 100 27.93 4.70 -9.06
C LYS A 100 28.04 3.87 -7.79
N LEU A 101 28.04 4.53 -6.62
CA LEU A 101 28.10 3.86 -5.33
C LEU A 101 26.86 3.00 -5.06
N LEU A 102 25.68 3.44 -5.50
CA LEU A 102 24.44 2.68 -5.40
C LEU A 102 24.50 1.41 -6.24
N ASP A 103 24.98 1.50 -7.48
CA ASP A 103 25.14 0.34 -8.36
C ASP A 103 26.11 -0.68 -7.74
N GLU A 104 27.24 -0.23 -7.17
CA GLU A 104 28.17 -1.09 -6.42
C GLU A 104 27.53 -1.75 -5.19
N ALA A 105 26.70 -1.01 -4.45
CA ALA A 105 26.05 -1.51 -3.24
C ALA A 105 24.97 -2.54 -3.58
N LEU A 106 24.18 -2.31 -4.64
CA LEU A 106 23.17 -3.24 -5.13
C LEU A 106 23.77 -4.60 -5.52
N LEU A 107 24.95 -4.60 -6.17
CA LEU A 107 25.65 -5.84 -6.54
C LEU A 107 26.10 -6.68 -5.34
N LYS A 108 26.21 -6.08 -4.15
CA LYS A 108 26.57 -6.80 -2.91
C LYS A 108 25.38 -7.40 -2.20
N VAL A 109 24.15 -7.02 -2.56
CA VAL A 109 22.94 -7.60 -1.99
C VAL A 109 22.74 -8.99 -2.57
N THR A 110 22.89 -10.00 -1.72
CA THR A 110 22.75 -11.41 -2.13
C THR A 110 21.35 -11.94 -1.85
N ALA A 111 21.00 -13.08 -2.47
CA ALA A 111 19.79 -13.82 -2.13
C ALA A 111 19.72 -14.21 -0.64
N ASN A 112 20.86 -14.41 0.02
CA ASN A 112 20.90 -14.73 1.45
C ASN A 112 20.55 -13.51 2.32
N ASN A 113 20.91 -12.29 1.90
CA ASN A 113 20.47 -11.06 2.57
C ASN A 113 18.94 -10.98 2.55
N TRP A 114 18.34 -11.17 1.36
CA TRP A 114 16.88 -11.20 1.20
C TRP A 114 16.19 -12.24 2.08
N LYS A 115 16.67 -13.50 2.05
CA LYS A 115 16.11 -14.58 2.89
C LYS A 115 16.12 -14.22 4.38
N LYS A 116 17.20 -13.58 4.86
CA LYS A 116 17.29 -13.15 6.26
C LYS A 116 16.30 -12.02 6.58
N CYS A 117 16.18 -11.01 5.72
CA CYS A 117 15.26 -9.89 5.91
C CYS A 117 13.79 -10.34 5.87
N VAL A 118 13.42 -11.24 4.95
CA VAL A 118 12.07 -11.82 4.89
C VAL A 118 11.76 -12.60 6.16
N LYS A 119 12.67 -13.50 6.58
CA LYS A 119 12.49 -14.28 7.82
C LYS A 119 12.40 -13.41 9.06
N HIS A 120 13.03 -12.24 9.08
CA HIS A 120 12.89 -11.27 10.16
C HIS A 120 11.49 -10.64 10.16
N ALA A 121 11.04 -10.14 9.00
CA ALA A 121 9.71 -9.52 8.86
C ALA A 121 8.56 -10.48 9.19
N GLU A 122 8.71 -11.78 8.87
CA GLU A 122 7.71 -12.82 9.17
C GLU A 122 7.62 -13.20 10.66
N LYS A 123 8.66 -12.90 11.46
CA LYS A 123 8.72 -13.27 12.89
C LYS A 123 8.20 -12.18 13.83
N LEU A 124 7.99 -10.98 13.32
CA LEU A 124 7.49 -9.82 14.05
C LEU A 124 5.97 -9.87 14.14
#